data_AF-A0A0X3V901-F1
#
_entry.id   AF-A0A0X3V901-F1
#
_cell.length_a   1.000
_cell.length_b   1.000
_cell.length_c   1.000
_cell.angle_alpha   90.00
_cell.angle_beta   90.00
_cell.angle_gamma   90.00
#
_symmetry.space_group_name_H-M   'P 1'
#
loop_
_entity.id
_entity.type
_entity.pdbx_description
1 polymer ?
#
loop_
_entity_poly.entity_id
_entity_poly.type
_entity_poly.pdbx_seq_one_letter_code
_entity_poly.pdbx_strand_id
1 'polypeptide(L)'
;MRKLAAELGVNPMSLYHHVANKAAVVNGITRLVTDGARDIAVGPGRWPDQLRQLAYAFRALSLAHPHLMRHAFAGDDFIQRRGPMWQALCDVLRTAGLPEAEVEQTGAVLTVLVGGLLLTEVNGTMRRLIGADAADDAGFALAVDLLINGIATRVSRTDMI
;
A
#
# COMPACT_ATOMS: atom_id res chain seq x y z
N MET A 1 -24.00 11.26 -1.79
CA MET A 1 -24.14 12.71 -2.08
C MET A 1 -25.07 13.40 -1.10
N ARG A 2 -26.36 13.05 -1.00
CA ARG A 2 -27.28 13.71 -0.03
C ARG A 2 -26.81 13.65 1.43
N LYS A 3 -26.41 12.47 1.92
CA LYS A 3 -25.85 12.33 3.28
C LYS A 3 -24.61 13.20 3.48
N LEU A 4 -23.67 13.18 2.54
CA LEU A 4 -22.47 14.03 2.59
C LEU A 4 -22.80 15.53 2.62
N ALA A 5 -23.78 15.97 1.82
CA ALA A 5 -24.21 17.37 1.83
C ALA A 5 -24.81 17.78 3.17
N ALA A 6 -25.59 16.90 3.81
CA ALA A 6 -26.15 17.12 5.14
C ALA A 6 -25.04 17.24 6.20
N GLU A 7 -24.06 16.35 6.21
CA GLU A 7 -22.90 16.43 7.12
C GLU A 7 -22.09 17.72 6.93
N LEU A 8 -22.02 18.23 5.70
CA LEU A 8 -21.32 19.48 5.36
C LEU A 8 -22.18 20.74 5.52
N GLY A 9 -23.48 20.60 5.85
CA GLY A 9 -24.40 21.74 5.97
C GLY A 9 -24.67 22.48 4.65
N VAL A 10 -24.50 21.82 3.50
CA VAL A 10 -24.66 22.44 2.17
C VAL A 10 -25.79 21.78 1.36
N ASN A 11 -26.22 22.45 0.29
CA ASN A 11 -27.16 21.87 -0.65
C ASN A 11 -26.47 20.74 -1.48
N PRO A 12 -27.08 19.56 -1.66
CA PRO A 12 -26.54 18.49 -2.49
C PRO A 12 -26.16 18.91 -3.92
N MET A 13 -26.87 19.89 -4.50
CA MET A 13 -26.58 20.41 -5.84
C MET A 13 -25.22 21.13 -5.88
N SER A 14 -24.87 21.85 -4.81
CA SER A 14 -23.58 22.54 -4.65
C SER A 14 -22.40 21.58 -4.75
N LEU A 15 -22.54 20.34 -4.23
CA LEU A 15 -21.48 19.34 -4.35
C LEU A 15 -21.22 18.93 -5.80
N TYR A 16 -22.25 18.82 -6.63
CA TYR A 16 -22.08 18.41 -8.03
C TYR A 16 -21.32 19.44 -8.89
N HIS A 17 -21.25 20.70 -8.46
CA HIS A 17 -20.39 21.71 -9.10
C HIS A 17 -18.90 21.44 -8.88
N HIS A 18 -18.53 20.76 -7.80
CA HIS A 18 -17.13 20.45 -7.47
C HIS A 18 -16.73 19.03 -7.88
N VAL A 19 -17.69 18.09 -7.85
CA VAL A 19 -17.44 16.67 -8.10
C VAL A 19 -18.56 16.08 -8.95
N ALA A 20 -18.19 15.46 -10.08
CA ALA A 20 -19.17 14.98 -11.05
C ALA A 20 -20.14 13.92 -10.49
N ASN A 21 -19.68 13.06 -9.58
CA ASN A 21 -20.50 12.00 -8.98
C ASN A 21 -19.88 11.46 -7.68
N LYS A 22 -20.57 10.49 -7.05
CA LYS A 22 -20.08 9.81 -5.83
C LYS A 22 -18.73 9.13 -6.04
N ALA A 23 -18.48 8.51 -7.20
CA ALA A 23 -17.21 7.84 -7.46
C ALA A 23 -16.05 8.85 -7.48
N ALA A 24 -16.25 10.04 -8.06
CA ALA A 24 -15.26 11.12 -8.02
C ALA A 24 -14.91 11.57 -6.59
N VAL A 25 -15.90 11.61 -5.68
CA VAL A 25 -15.67 11.88 -4.25
C VAL A 25 -14.82 10.78 -3.62
N VAL A 26 -15.22 9.52 -3.80
CA VAL A 26 -14.51 8.40 -3.16
C VAL A 26 -13.09 8.29 -3.70
N ASN A 27 -12.89 8.41 -5.02
CA ASN A 27 -11.56 8.44 -5.64
C ASN A 27 -10.72 9.62 -5.11
N GLY A 28 -11.33 10.80 -4.93
CA GLY A 28 -10.66 11.95 -4.32
C GLY A 28 -10.22 11.68 -2.88
N ILE A 29 -11.06 11.03 -2.07
CA ILE A 29 -10.72 10.63 -0.69
C ILE A 29 -9.61 9.56 -0.70
N THR A 30 -9.72 8.56 -1.57
CA THR A 30 -8.68 7.53 -1.76
C THR A 30 -7.35 8.20 -2.04
N ARG A 31 -7.32 9.12 -3.00
CA ARG A 31 -6.12 9.87 -3.36
C ARG A 31 -5.60 10.71 -2.20
N LEU A 32 -6.45 11.39 -1.44
CA LEU A 32 -6.01 12.17 -0.27
C LEU A 32 -5.38 11.29 0.83
N VAL A 33 -5.94 10.11 1.07
CA VAL A 33 -5.42 9.18 2.08
C VAL A 33 -4.12 8.53 1.61
N THR A 34 -4.03 8.14 0.33
CA THR A 34 -2.79 7.61 -0.24
C THR A 34 -1.73 8.70 -0.44
N ASP A 35 -2.13 9.93 -0.70
CA ASP A 35 -1.23 11.10 -0.71
C ASP A 35 -0.79 11.47 0.71
N GLY A 36 -1.62 11.29 1.73
CA GLY A 36 -1.19 11.41 3.13
C GLY A 36 -0.13 10.39 3.52
N ALA A 37 -0.05 9.27 2.78
CA ALA A 37 1.06 8.33 2.86
C ALA A 37 2.39 8.90 2.30
N ARG A 38 2.42 10.15 1.81
CA ARG A 38 3.67 10.90 1.56
C ARG A 38 4.57 10.97 2.80
N ASP A 39 3.97 10.93 3.98
CA ASP A 39 4.69 10.95 5.26
C ASP A 39 5.22 9.56 5.66
N ILE A 40 5.13 8.54 4.79
CA ILE A 40 5.89 7.28 4.97
C ILE A 40 7.37 7.59 4.72
N ALA A 41 7.99 8.21 5.72
CA ALA A 41 9.43 8.44 5.75
C ALA A 41 10.11 7.09 6.01
N VAL A 42 10.76 6.58 4.97
CA VAL A 42 11.71 5.48 5.12
C VAL A 42 12.94 6.06 5.81
N GLY A 43 13.19 5.66 7.05
CA GLY A 43 14.34 6.09 7.82
C GLY A 43 15.67 5.60 7.22
N PRO A 44 16.80 6.18 7.64
CA PRO A 44 18.11 5.65 7.29
C PRO A 44 18.24 4.21 7.82
N GLY A 45 18.87 3.33 7.05
CA GLY A 45 19.03 1.94 7.44
C GLY A 45 19.46 1.05 6.28
N ARG A 46 19.52 -0.26 6.53
CA ARG A 46 19.74 -1.24 5.46
C ARG A 46 18.43 -1.42 4.69
N TRP A 47 18.53 -1.70 3.40
CA TRP A 47 17.37 -1.90 2.54
C TRP A 47 16.30 -2.88 3.08
N PRO A 48 16.62 -3.98 3.83
CA PRO A 48 15.59 -4.84 4.40
C PRO A 48 14.71 -4.10 5.41
N ASP A 49 15.34 -3.29 6.28
CA ASP A 49 14.62 -2.53 7.31
C ASP A 49 13.77 -1.43 6.70
N GLN A 50 14.25 -0.84 5.61
CA GLN A 50 13.52 0.15 4.84
C GLN A 50 12.28 -0.45 4.16
N LEU A 51 12.38 -1.64 3.55
CA LEU A 51 11.22 -2.35 3.01
C LEU A 51 10.24 -2.75 4.10
N ARG A 52 10.71 -3.17 5.29
CA ARG A 52 9.83 -3.42 6.44
C ARG A 52 9.06 -2.17 6.82
N GLN A 53 9.74 -1.04 7.00
CA GLN A 53 9.09 0.23 7.35
C GLN A 53 8.00 0.60 6.34
N LEU A 54 8.31 0.49 5.04
CA LEU A 54 7.34 0.77 3.97
C LEU A 54 6.12 -0.15 4.04
N ALA A 55 6.34 -1.46 4.21
CA ALA A 55 5.26 -2.44 4.32
C ALA A 55 4.38 -2.20 5.55
N TYR A 56 4.98 -1.96 6.72
CA TYR A 56 4.25 -1.71 7.97
C TYR A 56 3.50 -0.38 7.96
N ALA A 57 4.05 0.67 7.36
CA ALA A 57 3.34 1.93 7.23
C ALA A 57 2.12 1.80 6.31
N PHE A 58 2.26 1.04 5.22
CA PHE A 58 1.15 0.74 4.32
C PHE A 58 0.07 -0.12 4.98
N ARG A 59 0.48 -1.08 5.82
CA ARG A 59 -0.43 -1.86 6.67
C ARG A 59 -1.18 -0.99 7.66
N ALA A 60 -0.49 -0.10 8.38
CA ALA A 60 -1.11 0.81 9.34
C ALA A 60 -2.17 1.69 8.67
N LEU A 61 -1.85 2.27 7.50
CA LEU A 61 -2.81 3.02 6.68
C LEU A 61 -4.03 2.16 6.30
N SER A 62 -3.77 0.90 5.93
CA SER A 62 -4.82 -0.01 5.48
C SER A 62 -5.80 -0.40 6.58
N LEU A 63 -5.27 -0.64 7.78
CA LEU A 63 -6.04 -0.96 8.98
C LEU A 63 -6.76 0.27 9.54
N ALA A 64 -6.22 1.48 9.37
CA ALA A 64 -6.89 2.72 9.75
C ALA A 64 -8.09 3.05 8.84
N HIS A 65 -8.07 2.64 7.57
CA HIS A 65 -9.10 2.96 6.59
C HIS A 65 -9.65 1.73 5.83
N PRO A 66 -10.17 0.70 6.52
CA PRO A 66 -10.48 -0.60 5.92
C PRO A 66 -11.53 -0.53 4.80
N HIS A 67 -12.56 0.31 4.93
CA HIS A 67 -13.56 0.50 3.89
C HIS A 67 -13.00 1.18 2.64
N LEU A 68 -12.05 2.11 2.83
CA LEU A 68 -11.39 2.79 1.73
C LEU A 68 -10.45 1.84 1.01
N MET A 69 -9.72 1.00 1.74
CA MET A 69 -8.84 -0.02 1.15
C MET A 69 -9.61 -1.00 0.28
N ARG A 70 -10.73 -1.53 0.79
CA ARG A 70 -11.60 -2.43 0.01
C ARG A 70 -12.05 -1.81 -1.31
N HIS A 71 -12.31 -0.51 -1.31
CA HIS A 71 -12.66 0.21 -2.53
C HIS A 71 -11.44 0.45 -3.42
N ALA A 72 -10.34 0.89 -2.85
CA ALA A 72 -9.15 1.28 -3.59
C ALA A 72 -8.48 0.09 -4.28
N PHE A 73 -8.40 -1.06 -3.62
CA PHE A 73 -7.88 -2.30 -4.21
C PHE A 73 -8.76 -2.88 -5.32
N ALA A 74 -10.01 -2.43 -5.45
CA ALA A 74 -10.88 -2.81 -6.58
C ALA A 74 -10.61 -1.96 -7.85
N GLY A 75 -9.88 -0.85 -7.72
CA GLY A 75 -9.44 0.00 -8.82
C GLY A 75 -7.96 -0.22 -9.18
N ASP A 76 -7.50 0.43 -10.24
CA ASP A 76 -6.14 0.35 -10.78
C ASP A 76 -5.19 1.45 -10.26
N ASP A 77 -5.70 2.45 -9.54
CA ASP A 77 -4.97 3.69 -9.19
C ASP A 77 -4.52 3.77 -7.71
N PHE A 78 -4.56 2.66 -6.97
CA PHE A 78 -4.27 2.71 -5.54
C PHE A 78 -2.80 3.01 -5.23
N ILE A 79 -1.87 2.33 -5.91
CA ILE A 79 -0.45 2.71 -5.91
C ILE A 79 -0.16 3.45 -7.21
N GLN A 80 -0.05 4.77 -7.11
CA GLN A 80 0.28 5.60 -8.26
C GLN A 80 1.73 5.35 -8.69
N ARG A 81 1.93 4.95 -9.95
CA ARG A 81 3.26 4.74 -10.56
C ARG A 81 4.18 5.96 -10.49
N ARG A 82 3.63 7.17 -10.42
CA ARG A 82 4.41 8.43 -10.26
C ARG A 82 4.32 9.00 -8.85
N GLY A 83 3.74 8.24 -7.93
CA GLY A 83 3.54 8.63 -6.54
C GLY A 83 4.78 8.40 -5.67
N PRO A 84 4.81 9.04 -4.49
CA PRO A 84 5.92 8.98 -3.54
C PRO A 84 6.18 7.58 -3.00
N MET A 85 5.13 6.80 -2.73
CA MET A 85 5.26 5.42 -2.24
C MET A 85 5.93 4.51 -3.28
N TRP A 86 5.59 4.67 -4.57
CA TRP A 86 6.25 3.93 -5.64
C TRP A 86 7.72 4.35 -5.78
N GLN A 87 7.99 5.65 -5.74
CA GLN A 87 9.37 6.18 -5.78
C GLN A 87 10.21 5.63 -4.63
N ALA A 88 9.72 5.70 -3.39
CA ALA A 88 10.40 5.16 -2.22
C ALA A 88 10.68 3.65 -2.35
N LEU A 89 9.71 2.86 -2.85
CA LEU A 89 9.92 1.44 -3.10
C LEU A 89 11.05 1.21 -4.12
N CYS A 90 11.00 1.89 -5.26
CA CYS A 90 12.03 1.76 -6.29
C CYS A 90 13.40 2.22 -5.78
N ASP A 91 13.46 3.30 -5.00
CA ASP A 91 14.69 3.80 -4.39
C ASP A 91 15.30 2.75 -3.46
N VAL A 92 14.49 2.15 -2.58
CA VAL A 92 14.95 1.07 -1.69
C VAL A 92 15.44 -0.13 -2.49
N LEU A 93 14.73 -0.56 -3.54
CA LEU A 93 15.17 -1.66 -4.40
C LEU A 93 16.49 -1.37 -5.13
N ARG A 94 16.69 -0.14 -5.60
CA ARG A 94 17.98 0.28 -6.19
C ARG A 94 19.10 0.26 -5.16
N THR A 95 18.87 0.81 -3.96
CA THR A 95 19.87 0.79 -2.87
C THR A 95 20.16 -0.63 -2.36
N ALA A 96 19.23 -1.57 -2.56
CA ALA A 96 19.45 -2.98 -2.29
C ALA A 96 20.46 -3.63 -3.24
N GLY A 97 20.80 -2.99 -4.37
CA GLY A 97 21.67 -3.54 -5.41
C GLY A 97 20.94 -4.32 -6.49
N LEU A 98 19.62 -4.18 -6.58
CA LEU A 98 18.85 -4.82 -7.66
C LEU A 98 19.21 -4.17 -9.01
N PRO A 99 19.40 -4.95 -10.09
CA PRO A 99 19.66 -4.38 -11.41
C PRO A 99 18.53 -3.43 -11.85
N GLU A 100 18.86 -2.29 -12.45
CA GLU A 100 17.86 -1.27 -12.85
C GLU A 100 16.75 -1.85 -13.73
N ALA A 101 17.09 -2.81 -14.60
CA ALA A 101 16.13 -3.50 -15.46
C ALA A 101 15.08 -4.34 -14.68
N GLU A 102 15.37 -4.75 -13.45
CA GLU A 102 14.50 -5.57 -12.59
C GLU A 102 13.70 -4.75 -11.56
N VAL A 103 14.11 -3.51 -11.28
CA VAL A 103 13.51 -2.65 -10.23
C VAL A 103 12.00 -2.48 -10.43
N GLU A 104 11.61 -2.09 -11.64
CA GLU A 104 10.22 -1.82 -11.99
C GLU A 104 9.34 -3.07 -11.90
N GLN A 105 9.81 -4.20 -12.43
CA GLN A 105 9.07 -5.46 -12.39
C GLN A 105 8.96 -5.99 -10.96
N THR A 106 10.04 -5.92 -10.18
CA THR A 106 10.07 -6.39 -8.80
C THR A 106 9.18 -5.53 -7.91
N GLY A 107 9.26 -4.20 -8.03
CA GLY A 107 8.39 -3.29 -7.30
C GLY A 107 6.91 -3.53 -7.58
N ALA A 108 6.56 -3.82 -8.83
CA ALA A 108 5.17 -4.08 -9.22
C ALA A 108 4.64 -5.38 -8.59
N VAL A 109 5.44 -6.44 -8.62
CA VAL A 109 5.08 -7.72 -7.99
C VAL A 109 4.94 -7.56 -6.48
N LEU A 110 5.88 -6.88 -5.82
CA LEU A 110 5.81 -6.62 -4.37
C LEU A 110 4.54 -5.83 -4.00
N THR A 111 4.22 -4.80 -4.78
CA THR A 111 3.00 -4.00 -4.60
C THR A 111 1.75 -4.86 -4.66
N VAL A 112 1.64 -5.74 -5.67
CA VAL A 112 0.47 -6.62 -5.83
C VAL A 112 0.39 -7.65 -4.70
N LEU A 113 1.52 -8.26 -4.32
CA LEU A 113 1.57 -9.27 -3.26
C LEU A 113 1.19 -8.68 -1.89
N VAL A 114 1.81 -7.56 -1.51
CA VAL A 114 1.50 -6.88 -0.24
C VAL A 114 0.07 -6.33 -0.27
N GLY A 115 -0.37 -5.76 -1.40
CA GLY A 115 -1.74 -5.27 -1.56
C GLY A 115 -2.79 -6.36 -1.38
N GLY A 116 -2.59 -7.52 -2.01
CA GLY A 116 -3.46 -8.68 -1.86
C GLY A 116 -3.51 -9.20 -0.41
N LEU A 117 -2.34 -9.27 0.24
CA LEU A 117 -2.25 -9.64 1.66
C LEU A 117 -3.07 -8.67 2.52
N LEU A 118 -2.87 -7.37 2.36
CA LEU A 118 -3.58 -6.35 3.15
C LEU A 118 -5.09 -6.35 2.90
N LEU A 119 -5.53 -6.53 1.65
CA LEU A 119 -6.95 -6.67 1.35
C LEU A 119 -7.56 -7.88 2.07
N THR A 120 -6.87 -9.02 2.06
CA THR A 120 -7.36 -10.23 2.74
C THR A 120 -7.32 -10.10 4.26
N GLU A 121 -6.32 -9.41 4.82
CA GLU A 121 -6.22 -9.07 6.24
C GLU A 121 -7.37 -8.15 6.68
N VAL A 122 -7.63 -7.07 5.93
CA VAL A 122 -8.76 -6.14 6.15
C VAL A 122 -10.13 -6.86 6.04
N ASN A 123 -10.20 -7.95 5.28
CA ASN A 123 -11.39 -8.79 5.17
C ASN A 123 -11.47 -9.89 6.25
N GLY A 124 -10.49 -9.97 7.15
CA GLY A 124 -10.43 -10.94 8.24
C GLY A 124 -10.09 -12.37 7.79
N THR A 125 -9.54 -12.56 6.59
CA THR A 125 -9.18 -13.89 6.09
C THR A 125 -8.10 -14.54 6.93
N MET A 126 -7.05 -13.81 7.32
CA MET A 126 -6.00 -14.33 8.21
C MET A 126 -6.61 -14.78 9.54
N ARG A 127 -7.39 -13.92 10.19
CA ARG A 127 -8.15 -14.26 11.40
C ARG A 127 -8.99 -15.54 11.28
N ARG A 128 -9.62 -15.78 10.12
CA ARG A 128 -10.39 -17.01 9.85
C ARG A 128 -9.51 -18.24 9.65
N LEU A 129 -8.34 -18.10 9.01
CA LEU A 129 -7.47 -19.23 8.67
C LEU A 129 -6.57 -19.67 9.83
N ILE A 130 -6.06 -18.73 10.64
CA ILE A 130 -5.05 -19.01 11.67
C ILE A 130 -5.53 -18.78 13.11
N GLY A 131 -6.79 -18.36 13.32
CA GLY A 131 -7.40 -18.17 14.65
C GLY A 131 -7.05 -16.81 15.28
N ALA A 132 -7.94 -16.28 16.13
CA ALA A 132 -7.91 -14.90 16.63
C ALA A 132 -6.71 -14.58 17.55
N ASP A 133 -6.13 -15.57 18.22
CA ASP A 133 -5.07 -15.38 19.23
C ASP A 133 -3.66 -15.22 18.63
N ALA A 134 -3.48 -15.43 17.32
CA ALA A 134 -2.19 -15.33 16.62
C ALA A 134 -2.17 -14.29 15.46
N ALA A 135 -3.26 -13.54 15.28
CA ALA A 135 -3.86 -13.54 13.93
C ALA A 135 -3.43 -12.46 12.93
N ASP A 136 -2.93 -11.30 13.36
CA ASP A 136 -2.78 -10.21 12.39
C ASP A 136 -1.30 -9.86 12.16
N ASP A 137 -0.47 -9.77 13.21
CA ASP A 137 0.94 -9.36 13.04
C ASP A 137 1.88 -10.47 12.55
N ALA A 138 1.76 -11.68 13.09
CA ALA A 138 2.70 -12.76 12.78
C ALA A 138 2.65 -13.20 11.30
N GLY A 139 1.44 -13.24 10.72
CA GLY A 139 1.25 -13.58 9.32
C GLY A 139 1.79 -12.51 8.38
N PHE A 140 1.56 -11.24 8.70
CA PHE A 140 2.10 -10.13 7.93
C PHE A 140 3.63 -10.06 8.02
N ALA A 141 4.19 -10.17 9.22
CA ALA A 141 5.63 -10.20 9.46
C ALA A 141 6.32 -11.31 8.65
N LEU A 142 5.77 -12.53 8.70
CA LEU A 142 6.29 -13.67 7.93
C LEU A 142 6.27 -13.40 6.42
N ALA A 143 5.17 -12.84 5.91
CA ALA A 143 5.07 -12.52 4.49
C ALA A 143 6.13 -11.47 4.08
N VAL A 144 6.32 -10.42 4.87
CA VAL A 144 7.34 -9.39 4.62
C VAL A 144 8.74 -9.99 4.63
N ASP A 145 9.06 -10.86 5.60
CA ASP A 145 10.36 -11.51 5.67
C ASP A 145 10.61 -12.46 4.48
N LEU A 146 9.59 -13.21 4.03
CA LEU A 146 9.69 -14.05 2.84
C LEU A 146 9.98 -13.22 1.58
N LEU A 147 9.31 -12.07 1.41
CA LEU A 147 9.54 -11.16 0.30
C LEU A 147 10.95 -10.57 0.33
N ILE A 148 11.41 -10.12 1.50
CA ILE A 148 12.77 -9.59 1.70
C ILE A 148 13.82 -10.66 1.37
N ASN A 149 13.68 -11.87 1.89
CA ASN A 149 14.62 -12.97 1.63
C ASN A 149 14.67 -13.33 0.14
N GLY A 150 13.52 -13.27 -0.55
CA GLY A 150 13.44 -13.45 -2.00
C GLY A 150 14.20 -12.38 -2.78
N ILE A 151 14.15 -11.12 -2.34
CA ILE A 151 14.92 -10.02 -2.93
C ILE A 151 16.42 -10.19 -2.64
N ALA A 152 16.79 -10.51 -1.41
CA ALA A 152 18.18 -10.74 -1.02
C ALA A 152 18.84 -11.81 -1.90
N THR A 153 18.12 -12.89 -2.20
CA THR A 153 18.59 -13.96 -3.08
C THR A 153 18.86 -13.48 -4.51
N ARG A 154 18.07 -12.52 -5.02
CA ARG A 154 18.28 -11.93 -6.34
C ARG A 154 19.50 -11.01 -6.36
N VAL A 155 19.63 -10.15 -5.36
CA VAL A 155 20.78 -9.24 -5.21
C VAL A 155 22.09 -10.03 -5.17
N SER A 156 22.18 -11.08 -4.33
CA SER A 156 23.41 -11.88 -4.21
C SER A 156 23.79 -12.63 -5.49
N ARG A 157 22.86 -12.86 -6.43
CA ARG A 157 23.16 -13.49 -7.73
C ARG A 157 23.78 -12.50 -8.71
N THR A 158 23.48 -11.22 -8.57
CA THR A 158 24.05 -10.14 -9.39
C THR A 158 25.52 -9.92 -9.06
N ASP A 159 25.92 -10.07 -7.80
CA ASP A 159 27.31 -9.91 -7.35
C ASP A 159 28.27 -11.01 -7.86
N MET A 160 27.75 -12.08 -8.49
CA MET A 160 28.53 -13.24 -8.93
C MET A 160 28.78 -13.30 -10.44
N ILE A 161 28.34 -12.27 -11.20
CA ILE A 161 28.53 -12.13 -12.66
C ILE A 161 29.42 -10.92 -12.93
#